data_AF-A0A1S4LJG2-F1
#
_entry.id   AF-A0A1S4LJG2-F1
#
_cell.length_a   1.000
_cell.length_b   1.000
_cell.length_c   1.000
_cell.angle_alpha   90.00
_cell.angle_beta   90.00
_cell.angle_gamma   90.00
#
_symmetry.space_group_name_H-M   'P 1'
#
loop_
_entity.id
_entity.type
_entity.pdbx_description
1 polymer ?
#
loop_
_entity_poly.entity_id
_entity_poly.type
_entity_poly.pdbx_seq_one_letter_code
_entity_poly.pdbx_strand_id
1 'polypeptide(L)'
;ALIDSVLDVIPVDMVTKLNQNEMEYFLDLCESQNNAITQSQTCPLYKRDTNGAFYILGTKWCGAGDIAKDDNDLGREVETDKCCRDHDNNAGSIGSFEEEHGITNLQIFTMTNCRDDCKFYNCLVNVSTPTSDIIGTIFFNALDAHCYAYGYPEECVQYN
;
A
#
# COMPACT_ATOMS: atom_id res chain seq x y z
N ALA A 1 12.20 -4.11 14.14
CA ALA A 1 10.91 -4.85 14.07
C ALA A 1 10.61 -5.14 12.59
N LEU A 2 9.68 -6.05 12.23
CA LEU A 2 9.32 -6.31 10.81
C LEU A 2 9.00 -5.02 10.01
N ILE A 3 8.58 -3.96 10.71
CA ILE A 3 8.30 -2.62 10.21
C ILE A 3 9.52 -1.89 9.64
N ASP A 4 10.73 -2.11 10.15
CA ASP A 4 11.93 -1.41 9.65
C ASP A 4 12.30 -1.94 8.25
N SER A 5 12.05 -3.22 7.99
CA SER A 5 12.25 -3.84 6.67
C SER A 5 11.37 -3.24 5.59
N VAL A 6 10.13 -2.86 5.88
CA VAL A 6 9.21 -2.28 4.87
C VAL A 6 9.64 -0.88 4.45
N LEU A 7 10.19 -0.10 5.38
CA LEU A 7 10.67 1.26 5.10
C LEU A 7 12.04 1.29 4.42
N ASP A 8 12.87 0.26 4.66
CA ASP A 8 14.13 0.04 3.94
C ASP A 8 13.93 -0.47 2.50
N VAL A 9 12.73 -0.94 2.16
CA VAL A 9 12.39 -1.49 0.84
C VAL A 9 11.94 -0.42 -0.15
N ILE A 10 11.60 0.80 0.28
CA ILE A 10 11.33 1.92 -0.66
C ILE A 10 12.68 2.44 -1.16
N PRO A 11 13.11 2.10 -2.38
CA PRO A 11 14.46 2.40 -2.79
C PRO A 11 14.58 3.88 -3.19
N VAL A 12 15.73 4.49 -2.91
CA VAL A 12 15.94 5.95 -3.06
C VAL A 12 15.81 6.41 -4.53
N ASP A 13 15.95 5.50 -5.48
CA ASP A 13 15.77 5.70 -6.92
C ASP A 13 14.29 5.68 -7.37
N MET A 14 13.38 5.22 -6.51
CA MET A 14 11.93 5.31 -6.69
C MET A 14 11.37 6.69 -6.33
N VAL A 15 12.23 7.62 -5.90
CA VAL A 15 11.90 9.05 -5.79
C VAL A 15 11.67 9.58 -7.20
N THR A 16 10.42 9.51 -7.67
CA THR A 16 9.98 10.18 -8.89
C THR A 16 10.27 11.67 -8.77
N LYS A 17 10.76 12.28 -9.84
CA LYS A 17 10.86 13.74 -9.91
C LYS A 17 9.46 14.33 -9.87
N LEU A 18 9.03 14.76 -8.70
CA LEU A 18 7.78 15.46 -8.51
C LEU A 18 7.87 16.84 -9.17
N ASN A 19 6.84 17.22 -9.91
CA ASN A 19 6.69 18.58 -10.39
C ASN A 19 6.29 19.52 -9.23
N GLN A 20 6.32 20.82 -9.49
CA GLN A 20 6.04 21.82 -8.45
C GLN A 20 4.63 21.67 -7.86
N ASN A 21 3.61 21.36 -8.68
CA ASN A 21 2.24 21.20 -8.20
C ASN A 21 2.09 19.94 -7.32
N GLU A 22 2.78 18.85 -7.69
CA GLU A 22 2.83 17.63 -6.87
C GLU A 22 3.54 17.88 -5.54
N MET A 23 4.65 18.61 -5.57
CA MET A 23 5.37 19.02 -4.36
C MET A 23 4.47 19.88 -3.45
N GLU A 24 3.77 20.88 -4.00
CA GLU A 24 2.82 21.73 -3.26
C GLU A 24 1.67 20.91 -2.66
N TYR A 25 1.14 19.93 -3.41
CA TYR A 25 0.12 19.00 -2.92
C TYR A 25 0.60 18.21 -1.69
N PHE A 26 1.82 17.66 -1.73
CA PHE A 26 2.37 16.97 -0.57
C PHE A 26 2.58 17.91 0.61
N LEU A 27 3.09 19.12 0.39
CA LEU A 27 3.27 20.11 1.45
C LEU A 27 1.93 20.47 2.13
N ASP A 28 0.85 20.63 1.36
CA ASP A 28 -0.48 20.88 1.91
C ASP A 28 -1.03 19.69 2.73
N LEU A 29 -0.81 18.45 2.28
CA LEU A 29 -1.12 17.26 3.08
C LEU A 29 -0.41 17.29 4.44
N CYS A 30 0.81 17.82 4.49
CA CYS A 30 1.62 17.93 5.70
C CYS A 30 1.20 19.09 6.61
N GLU A 31 0.91 20.27 6.05
CA GLU A 31 0.60 21.50 6.77
C GLU A 31 -0.75 21.45 7.49
N SER A 32 -1.68 20.62 7.02
CA SER A 32 -3.00 20.44 7.64
C SER A 32 -2.97 19.93 9.10
N GLN A 33 -1.81 19.60 9.68
CA GLN A 33 -1.70 18.95 10.99
C GLN A 33 -0.65 19.48 12.00
N ASN A 34 -0.23 20.76 12.01
CA ASN A 34 -0.02 21.57 13.24
C ASN A 34 0.76 22.89 13.02
N ASN A 35 0.28 23.93 13.71
CA ASN A 35 0.97 25.20 13.96
C ASN A 35 2.22 24.98 14.84
N ALA A 36 3.41 24.87 14.24
CA ALA A 36 4.72 25.30 14.76
C ALA A 36 5.85 24.64 13.96
N ILE A 37 6.07 25.06 12.71
CA ILE A 37 7.25 24.62 11.95
C ILE A 37 8.32 25.69 12.07
N THR A 38 9.13 25.58 13.13
CA THR A 38 10.52 26.04 13.06
C THR A 38 11.40 24.83 12.81
N GLN A 39 12.03 24.83 11.62
CA GLN A 39 13.21 24.05 11.23
C GLN A 39 12.96 22.71 10.49
N SER A 40 13.38 22.70 9.20
CA SER A 40 13.60 21.59 8.25
C SER A 40 13.09 20.19 8.64
N GLN A 41 11.78 20.01 8.80
CA GLN A 41 11.21 18.68 8.91
C GLN A 41 10.92 18.14 7.51
N THR A 42 11.58 17.04 7.14
CA THR A 42 11.15 16.19 6.05
C THR A 42 9.72 15.75 6.36
N CYS A 43 8.77 16.04 5.48
CA CYS A 43 7.43 15.52 5.67
C CYS A 43 7.40 14.03 5.31
N PRO A 44 7.09 13.13 6.26
CA PRO A 44 7.07 11.71 5.97
C PRO A 44 5.78 11.38 5.19
N LEU A 45 5.91 10.75 4.02
CA LEU A 45 4.76 10.32 3.19
C LEU A 45 3.86 9.27 3.86
N TYR A 46 4.35 8.66 4.93
CA TYR A 46 3.64 7.69 5.75
C TYR A 46 3.67 8.11 7.22
N LYS A 47 2.69 7.64 7.99
CA LYS A 47 2.66 7.74 9.46
C LYS A 47 2.57 6.34 10.06
N ARG A 48 2.77 6.24 11.37
CA ARG A 48 2.54 5.02 12.14
C ARG A 48 1.36 5.20 13.09
N ASP A 49 0.56 4.15 13.25
CA ASP A 49 -0.50 4.08 14.25
C ASP A 49 0.07 3.79 15.65
N THR A 50 -0.79 3.63 16.65
CA THR A 50 -0.37 3.30 18.03
C THR A 50 0.28 1.93 18.18
N ASN A 51 0.04 1.03 17.23
CA ASN A 51 0.60 -0.33 17.19
C ASN A 51 1.89 -0.40 16.36
N GLY A 52 2.28 0.70 15.71
CA GLY A 52 3.48 0.81 14.87
C GLY A 52 3.25 0.44 13.40
N ALA A 53 2.03 0.08 13.01
CA ALA A 53 1.65 -0.18 11.62
C ALA A 53 1.71 1.12 10.81
N PHE A 54 2.27 1.06 9.60
CA PHE A 54 2.35 2.25 8.74
C PHE A 54 1.07 2.42 7.92
N TYR A 55 0.73 3.66 7.60
CA TYR A 55 -0.30 4.02 6.63
C TYR A 55 0.13 5.28 5.86
N ILE A 56 -0.34 5.42 4.62
CA ILE A 56 0.01 6.55 3.75
C ILE A 56 -0.75 7.81 4.19
N LEU A 57 -0.06 8.95 4.23
CA LEU A 57 -0.69 10.23 4.58
C LEU A 57 -1.86 10.55 3.66
N GLY A 58 -2.93 11.09 4.26
CA GLY A 58 -4.16 11.41 3.54
C GLY A 58 -5.09 10.21 3.34
N THR A 59 -4.68 9.00 3.73
CA THR A 59 -5.46 7.76 3.65
C THR A 59 -5.66 7.15 5.03
N LYS A 60 -6.59 6.19 5.15
CA LYS A 60 -6.83 5.41 6.38
C LYS A 60 -6.72 3.91 6.15
N TRP A 61 -6.86 3.45 4.91
CA TRP A 61 -6.86 2.05 4.51
C TRP A 61 -5.58 1.65 3.76
N CYS A 62 -4.78 2.60 3.29
CA CYS A 62 -3.58 2.28 2.52
C CYS A 62 -2.38 2.06 3.44
N GLY A 63 -2.20 0.84 3.95
CA GLY A 63 -1.14 0.52 4.92
C GLY A 63 -1.07 -0.95 5.35
N ALA A 64 -0.38 -1.20 6.46
CA ALA A 64 -0.38 -2.50 7.12
C ALA A 64 -1.65 -2.66 7.96
N GLY A 65 -2.73 -3.09 7.32
CA GLY A 65 -4.09 -2.95 7.85
C GLY A 65 -4.59 -1.50 7.72
N ASP A 66 -5.62 -1.14 8.48
CA ASP A 66 -6.23 0.17 8.44
C ASP A 66 -6.26 0.87 9.82
N ILE A 67 -6.40 2.19 9.78
CA ILE A 67 -6.67 3.04 10.97
C ILE A 67 -8.11 3.57 10.96
N ALA A 68 -8.97 3.01 10.12
CA ALA A 68 -10.34 3.45 9.95
C ALA A 68 -11.18 3.01 11.16
N LYS A 69 -12.18 3.82 11.51
CA LYS A 69 -13.12 3.46 12.58
C LYS A 69 -14.23 2.52 12.09
N ASP A 70 -14.54 2.62 10.81
CA ASP A 70 -15.56 1.84 10.11
C ASP A 70 -15.35 1.98 8.58
N ASP A 71 -16.06 1.16 7.79
CA ASP A 71 -15.97 1.10 6.32
C ASP A 71 -16.15 2.44 5.59
N ASN A 72 -16.81 3.42 6.21
CA ASN A 72 -17.03 4.74 5.62
C ASN A 72 -16.01 5.78 6.11
N ASP A 73 -15.18 5.44 7.08
CA ASP A 73 -14.15 6.32 7.61
C ASP A 73 -12.95 6.36 6.65
N LEU A 74 -13.02 7.31 5.71
CA LEU A 74 -12.00 7.56 4.71
C LEU A 74 -11.16 8.78 5.06
N GLY A 75 -9.93 8.79 4.57
CA GLY A 75 -9.02 9.91 4.60
C GLY A 75 -9.40 11.01 3.60
N ARG A 76 -8.55 12.03 3.51
CA ARG A 76 -8.72 13.17 2.58
C ARG A 76 -8.62 12.72 1.13
N GLU A 77 -7.78 11.73 0.85
CA GLU A 77 -7.61 11.14 -0.48
C GLU A 77 -8.69 10.10 -0.77
N VAL A 78 -9.94 10.55 -0.74
CA VAL A 78 -11.15 9.71 -0.69
C VAL A 78 -11.14 8.62 -1.77
N GLU A 79 -10.88 8.96 -3.03
CA GLU A 79 -10.94 7.96 -4.11
C GLU A 79 -9.78 6.96 -4.06
N THR A 80 -8.58 7.42 -3.70
CA THR A 80 -7.42 6.54 -3.49
C THR A 80 -7.65 5.61 -2.30
N ASP A 81 -8.18 6.13 -1.20
CA ASP A 81 -8.42 5.38 0.03
C ASP A 81 -9.53 4.34 -0.15
N LYS A 82 -10.53 4.60 -0.99
CA LYS A 82 -11.50 3.59 -1.43
C LYS A 82 -10.84 2.42 -2.15
N CYS A 83 -9.85 2.66 -3.01
CA CYS A 83 -9.13 1.57 -3.68
C CYS A 83 -8.48 0.63 -2.67
N CYS A 84 -7.85 1.17 -1.62
CA CYS A 84 -7.22 0.37 -0.57
C CYS A 84 -8.25 -0.34 0.30
N ARG A 85 -9.33 0.34 0.73
CA ARG A 85 -10.41 -0.30 1.47
C ARG A 85 -11.02 -1.48 0.72
N ASP A 86 -11.29 -1.29 -0.57
CA ASP A 86 -11.91 -2.32 -1.40
C ASP A 86 -10.94 -3.49 -1.64
N HIS A 87 -9.63 -3.26 -1.60
CA HIS A 87 -8.58 -4.29 -1.65
C HIS A 87 -8.47 -5.06 -0.32
N ASP A 88 -8.46 -4.36 0.81
CA ASP A 88 -8.37 -4.94 2.16
C ASP A 88 -9.60 -5.80 2.53
N ASN A 89 -10.79 -5.39 2.09
CA ASN A 89 -12.05 -6.10 2.38
C ASN A 89 -12.29 -7.34 1.50
N ASN A 90 -11.32 -7.73 0.68
CA ASN A 90 -11.51 -8.86 -0.21
C ASN A 90 -11.34 -10.21 0.53
N ALA A 91 -12.35 -11.07 0.44
CA ALA A 91 -12.33 -12.39 1.06
C ALA A 91 -11.29 -13.31 0.39
N GLY A 92 -10.55 -14.07 1.21
CA GLY A 92 -9.54 -15.04 0.75
C GLY A 92 -8.11 -14.50 0.70
N SER A 93 -7.83 -13.37 1.35
CA SER A 93 -6.44 -12.95 1.56
C SER A 93 -5.73 -13.88 2.53
N ILE A 94 -4.49 -14.27 2.24
CA ILE A 94 -3.66 -15.12 3.09
C ILE A 94 -2.75 -14.23 3.93
N GLY A 95 -2.88 -14.28 5.26
CA GLY A 95 -2.04 -13.51 6.17
C GLY A 95 -0.55 -13.85 6.01
N SER A 96 0.32 -12.95 6.49
CA SER A 96 1.76 -13.16 6.45
C SER A 96 2.15 -14.43 7.21
N PHE A 97 2.92 -15.32 6.57
CA PHE A 97 3.32 -16.62 7.12
C PHE A 97 2.18 -17.60 7.41
N GLU A 98 0.98 -17.33 6.92
CA GLU A 98 -0.18 -18.22 7.04
C GLU A 98 -0.31 -19.16 5.84
N GLU A 99 -1.11 -20.22 6.01
CA GLU A 99 -1.42 -21.17 4.95
C GLU A 99 -2.94 -21.20 4.71
N GLU A 100 -3.34 -20.95 3.47
CA GLU A 100 -4.72 -21.05 3.02
C GLU A 100 -4.75 -21.57 1.59
N HIS A 101 -5.84 -22.24 1.18
CA HIS A 101 -5.99 -22.79 -0.17
C HIS A 101 -4.87 -23.76 -0.62
N GLY A 102 -4.13 -24.35 0.32
CA GLY A 102 -2.96 -25.20 0.04
C GLY A 102 -1.71 -24.43 -0.40
N ILE A 103 -1.67 -23.12 -0.14
CA ILE A 103 -0.55 -22.23 -0.44
C ILE A 103 -0.10 -21.57 0.87
N THR A 104 1.21 -21.59 1.14
CA THR A 104 1.81 -20.86 2.27
C THR A 104 2.29 -19.49 1.80
N ASN A 105 1.80 -18.41 2.42
CA ASN A 105 2.30 -17.06 2.16
C ASN A 105 3.64 -16.86 2.86
N LEU A 106 4.75 -16.88 2.12
CA LEU A 106 6.09 -16.64 2.69
C LEU A 106 6.46 -15.15 2.78
N GLN A 107 5.57 -14.25 2.36
CA GLN A 107 5.80 -12.81 2.38
C GLN A 107 5.52 -12.24 3.77
N ILE A 108 6.19 -11.14 4.09
CA ILE A 108 6.00 -10.39 5.35
C ILE A 108 4.73 -9.54 5.37
N PHE A 109 3.94 -9.59 4.30
CA PHE A 109 2.69 -8.86 4.10
C PHE A 109 1.61 -9.80 3.56
N THR A 110 0.37 -9.34 3.60
CA THR A 110 -0.80 -10.10 3.14
C THR A 110 -0.70 -10.41 1.64
N MET A 111 -0.97 -11.66 1.27
CA MET A 111 -1.02 -12.11 -0.11
C MET A 111 -2.48 -12.22 -0.56
N THR A 112 -2.84 -11.62 -1.69
CA THR A 112 -4.22 -11.65 -2.20
C THR A 112 -4.33 -12.44 -3.51
N ASN A 113 -5.56 -12.56 -4.02
CA ASN A 113 -5.78 -13.15 -5.33
C ASN A 113 -5.30 -12.18 -6.43
N CYS A 114 -4.61 -12.69 -7.45
CA CYS A 114 -4.11 -11.88 -8.56
C CYS A 114 -5.20 -11.06 -9.27
N ARG A 115 -6.44 -11.56 -9.29
CA ARG A 115 -7.58 -10.81 -9.84
C ARG A 115 -7.86 -9.54 -9.04
N ASP A 116 -7.71 -9.59 -7.74
CA ASP A 116 -8.01 -8.47 -6.85
C ASP A 116 -6.85 -7.47 -6.83
N ASP A 117 -5.60 -7.93 -6.90
CA ASP A 117 -4.46 -7.06 -7.19
C ASP A 117 -4.57 -6.37 -8.56
N CYS A 118 -5.06 -7.05 -9.60
CA CYS A 118 -5.35 -6.41 -10.89
C CYS A 118 -6.43 -5.33 -10.79
N LYS A 119 -7.50 -5.56 -9.99
CA LYS A 119 -8.53 -4.53 -9.76
C LYS A 119 -7.94 -3.35 -9.02
N PHE A 120 -7.11 -3.61 -8.00
CA PHE A 120 -6.44 -2.60 -7.22
C PHE A 120 -5.53 -1.73 -8.09
N TYR A 121 -4.68 -2.34 -8.92
CA TYR A 121 -3.86 -1.64 -9.90
C TYR A 121 -4.69 -0.71 -10.79
N ASN A 122 -5.76 -1.24 -11.39
CA ASN A 122 -6.63 -0.46 -12.27
C ASN A 122 -7.35 0.67 -11.51
N CYS A 123 -7.73 0.46 -10.26
CA CYS A 123 -8.35 1.49 -9.43
C CYS A 123 -7.37 2.65 -9.22
N LEU A 124 -6.13 2.37 -8.80
CA LEU A 124 -5.10 3.39 -8.57
C LEU A 124 -4.76 4.17 -9.84
N VAL A 125 -4.57 3.47 -10.96
CA VAL A 125 -4.29 4.11 -12.26
C VAL A 125 -5.44 5.00 -12.72
N ASN A 126 -6.70 4.61 -12.46
CA ASN A 126 -7.86 5.43 -12.83
C ASN A 126 -8.03 6.67 -11.93
N VAL A 127 -7.67 6.57 -10.65
CA VAL A 127 -7.69 7.71 -9.73
C VAL A 127 -6.62 8.74 -10.11
N SER A 128 -5.42 8.28 -10.51
CA SER A 128 -4.37 9.12 -11.11
C SER A 128 -4.01 10.36 -10.29
N THR A 129 -3.84 10.19 -8.98
CA THR A 129 -3.34 11.21 -8.04
C THR A 129 -1.92 10.89 -7.59
N PRO A 130 -1.16 11.89 -7.09
CA PRO A 130 0.17 11.62 -6.54
C PRO A 130 0.15 10.58 -5.41
N THR A 131 -0.92 10.54 -4.60
CA THR A 131 -1.08 9.53 -3.55
C THR A 131 -1.32 8.14 -4.13
N SER A 132 -2.19 7.99 -5.15
CA SER A 132 -2.43 6.68 -5.77
C SER A 132 -1.19 6.15 -6.49
N ASP A 133 -0.40 7.03 -7.11
CA ASP A 133 0.83 6.66 -7.80
C ASP A 133 1.90 6.14 -6.83
N ILE A 134 2.04 6.78 -5.66
CA ILE A 134 2.94 6.32 -4.60
C ILE A 134 2.49 4.96 -4.07
N ILE A 135 1.19 4.77 -3.82
CA ILE A 135 0.68 3.48 -3.31
C ILE A 135 0.93 2.37 -4.32
N GLY A 136 0.62 2.59 -5.60
CA GLY A 136 0.86 1.61 -6.65
C GLY A 136 2.34 1.29 -6.79
N THR A 137 3.18 2.31 -6.67
CA THR A 137 4.64 2.17 -6.70
C THR A 137 5.16 1.35 -5.52
N ILE A 138 4.68 1.60 -4.30
CA ILE A 138 5.07 0.81 -3.12
C ILE A 138 4.62 -0.65 -3.28
N PHE A 139 3.35 -0.87 -3.64
CA PHE A 139 2.77 -2.21 -3.69
C PHE A 139 3.35 -3.07 -4.84
N PHE A 140 3.35 -2.55 -6.07
CA PHE A 140 3.68 -3.33 -7.26
C PHE A 140 5.17 -3.31 -7.63
N ASN A 141 5.94 -2.32 -7.17
CA ASN A 141 7.35 -2.20 -7.56
C ASN A 141 8.33 -2.37 -6.38
N ALA A 142 8.02 -1.80 -5.20
CA ALA A 142 8.94 -1.87 -4.06
C ALA A 142 8.79 -3.19 -3.29
N LEU A 143 7.56 -3.54 -2.90
CA LEU A 143 7.27 -4.75 -2.15
C LEU A 143 7.36 -6.02 -3.02
N ASP A 144 7.23 -5.89 -4.33
CA ASP A 144 7.12 -7.01 -5.27
C ASP A 144 6.11 -8.04 -4.76
N ALA A 145 4.91 -7.55 -4.42
CA ALA A 145 3.87 -8.37 -3.81
C ALA A 145 3.46 -9.50 -4.76
N HIS A 146 3.60 -10.74 -4.29
CA HIS A 146 3.19 -11.90 -5.06
C HIS A 146 1.72 -12.15 -4.75
N CYS A 147 0.99 -12.66 -5.74
CA CYS A 147 -0.43 -12.96 -5.64
C CYS A 147 -0.66 -14.42 -5.99
N TYR A 148 -1.81 -14.97 -5.58
CA TYR A 148 -2.20 -16.33 -5.95
C TYR A 148 -3.36 -16.33 -6.95
N ALA A 149 -3.46 -17.39 -7.77
CA ALA A 149 -4.59 -17.58 -8.67
C ALA A 149 -4.97 -19.06 -8.76
N TYR A 150 -6.26 -19.34 -8.94
CA TYR A 150 -6.72 -20.70 -9.23
C TYR A 150 -6.43 -21.02 -10.70
N GLY A 151 -5.58 -22.02 -10.92
CA GLY A 151 -5.24 -22.56 -12.23
C GLY A 151 -5.60 -24.04 -12.37
N TYR A 152 -5.29 -24.60 -13.53
CA TYR A 152 -5.23 -26.05 -13.66
C TYR A 152 -3.98 -26.56 -12.92
N PRO A 153 -4.02 -27.77 -12.33
CA PRO A 153 -2.83 -28.35 -11.72
C PRO A 153 -1.68 -28.37 -12.74
N GLU A 154 -0.56 -27.74 -12.39
CA GLU A 154 0.63 -27.81 -13.21
C GLU A 154 1.25 -29.20 -13.03
N GLU A 155 1.21 -30.01 -14.10
CA GLU A 155 1.93 -31.28 -14.12
C GLU A 155 3.36 -31.03 -14.61
N CYS A 156 4.34 -31.49 -13.83
CA CYS A 156 5.73 -31.48 -14.25
C CYS A 156 5.88 -32.39 -15.48
N VAL A 157 6.02 -31.79 -16.67
CA VAL A 157 6.17 -32.55 -17.92
C VAL A 157 7.58 -33.12 -18.09
N GLN A 158 8.60 -32.52 -17.47
CA GLN A 158 9.97 -33.03 -17.44
C GLN A 158 10.81 -32.33 -16.35
N TYR A 159 11.64 -33.12 -15.66
CA TYR A 159 12.72 -32.62 -14.79
C TYR A 159 13.98 -32.33 -15.63
N ASN A 160 14.59 -31.15 -15.44
CA ASN A 160 15.93 -30.83 -15.93
C ASN A 160 16.96 -30.97 -14.81
#